data_AF-A0A3Q9NFR2-F1
#
_entry.id   AF-A0A3Q9NFR2-F1
#
_cell.length_a   1.000
_cell.length_b   1.000
_cell.length_c   1.000
_cell.angle_alpha   90.00
_cell.angle_beta   90.00
_cell.angle_gamma   90.00
#
_symmetry.space_group_name_H-M   'P 1'
#
loop_
_entity.id
_entity.type
_entity.pdbx_description
1 polymer ?
#
loop_
_entity_poly.entity_id
_entity_poly.type
_entity_poly.pdbx_seq_one_letter_code
_entity_poly.pdbx_strand_id
1 'polypeptide(L)'
;MENVVNGIAEYWATGLFIVAVAGLCAFMVGASSILGGRSRGISKSIPFESGIVGAGSARQRFSVKFYLVAMLFVIFDIEAVFLFAWALVIREVGWTGFWGAAVFIFILLAGLVYDSRTGALDWAPQVGPADKIGD
;
A
#
# COMPACT_ATOMS: atom_id res chain seq x y z
N MET A 1 -10.46 35.34 16.35
CA MET A 1 -10.30 35.68 14.91
C MET A 1 -8.92 35.25 14.41
N GLU A 2 -7.87 35.53 15.17
CA GLU A 2 -6.47 35.11 14.89
C GLU A 2 -6.29 33.60 14.68
N ASN A 3 -6.83 32.74 15.56
CA ASN A 3 -6.77 31.27 15.38
C ASN A 3 -7.47 30.77 14.10
N VAL A 4 -8.55 31.44 13.69
CA VAL A 4 -9.28 31.09 12.46
C VAL A 4 -8.49 31.53 11.23
N VAL A 5 -7.90 32.74 11.27
CA VAL A 5 -7.02 33.25 10.22
C VAL A 5 -5.78 32.36 10.07
N ASN A 6 -5.17 31.94 11.18
CA ASN A 6 -4.01 31.05 11.19
C ASN A 6 -4.36 29.66 10.64
N GLY A 7 -5.49 29.07 11.02
CA GLY A 7 -5.94 27.79 10.47
C GLY A 7 -6.21 27.88 8.96
N ILE A 8 -6.88 28.95 8.51
CA ILE A 8 -7.10 29.19 7.07
C ILE A 8 -5.75 29.33 6.34
N ALA A 9 -4.81 30.10 6.89
CA ALA A 9 -3.48 30.26 6.30
C ALA A 9 -2.71 28.93 6.21
N GLU A 10 -2.81 28.07 7.22
CA GLU A 10 -2.19 26.75 7.23
C GLU A 10 -2.77 25.84 6.15
N TYR A 11 -4.10 25.75 6.02
CA TYR A 11 -4.73 24.97 4.95
C TYR A 11 -4.35 25.47 3.54
N TRP A 12 -4.30 26.78 3.34
CA TRP A 12 -3.86 27.37 2.07
C TRP A 12 -2.37 27.08 1.80
N ALA A 13 -1.52 27.15 2.83
CA ALA A 13 -0.10 26.83 2.71
C ALA A 13 0.11 25.35 2.32
N THR A 14 -0.61 24.42 2.96
CA THR A 14 -0.58 22.99 2.59
C THR A 14 -1.08 22.77 1.17
N GLY A 15 -2.19 23.40 0.78
CA GLY A 15 -2.73 23.30 -0.57
C GLY A 15 -1.74 23.79 -1.63
N LEU A 16 -1.14 24.96 -1.41
CA LEU A 16 -0.09 25.50 -2.30
C LEU A 16 1.13 24.59 -2.38
N PHE A 17 1.55 23.99 -1.26
CA PHE A 17 2.67 23.05 -1.24
C PHE A 17 2.38 21.82 -2.11
N ILE A 18 1.20 21.21 -1.98
CA ILE A 18 0.81 20.04 -2.80
C ILE A 18 0.81 20.41 -4.29
N VAL A 19 0.24 21.57 -4.63
CA VAL A 19 0.21 22.06 -6.02
C VAL A 19 1.62 22.34 -6.56
N ALA A 20 2.49 22.94 -5.75
CA ALA A 20 3.87 23.20 -6.13
C ALA A 20 4.65 21.90 -6.38
N VAL A 21 4.48 20.88 -5.53
CA VAL A 21 5.11 19.57 -5.71
C VAL A 21 4.59 18.87 -6.96
N ALA A 22 3.27 18.82 -7.15
CA ALA A 22 2.66 18.24 -8.35
C ALA A 22 3.10 18.98 -9.63
N GLY A 23 3.16 20.31 -9.56
CA GLY A 23 3.65 21.18 -10.63
C GLY A 23 5.11 20.94 -10.96
N LEU A 24 5.96 20.76 -9.94
CA LEU A 24 7.37 20.41 -10.12
C LEU A 24 7.54 19.04 -10.80
N CYS A 25 6.81 18.02 -10.35
CA CYS A 25 6.82 16.70 -10.98
C CYS A 25 6.37 16.78 -12.45
N ALA A 26 5.28 17.51 -12.73
CA ALA A 26 4.79 17.72 -14.09
C ALA A 26 5.80 18.50 -14.95
N PHE A 27 6.46 19.51 -14.37
CA PHE A 27 7.51 20.26 -15.04
C PHE A 27 8.72 19.38 -15.38
N MET A 28 9.18 18.53 -14.47
CA MET A 28 10.29 17.60 -14.72
C MET A 28 9.96 16.61 -15.83
N VAL A 29 8.77 16.00 -15.81
CA VAL A 29 8.31 15.09 -16.87
C VAL A 29 8.15 15.84 -18.20
N GLY A 30 7.56 17.05 -18.16
CA GLY A 30 7.38 17.92 -19.32
C GLY A 30 8.70 18.33 -19.96
N ALA A 31 9.62 18.89 -19.16
CA ALA A 31 10.96 19.26 -19.60
C ALA A 31 11.73 18.05 -20.16
N SER A 32 11.68 16.90 -19.47
CA SER A 32 12.28 15.66 -19.97
C SER A 32 11.69 15.21 -21.30
N SER A 33 10.40 15.41 -21.53
CA SER A 33 9.74 15.03 -22.79
C SER A 33 10.05 15.99 -23.96
N ILE A 34 10.32 17.26 -23.66
CA ILE A 34 10.66 18.29 -24.66
C ILE A 34 12.15 18.23 -25.02
N LEU A 35 13.02 18.12 -24.01
CA LEU A 35 14.47 18.07 -24.17
C LEU A 35 14.98 16.67 -24.57
N GLY A 36 14.22 15.62 -24.26
CA GLY A 36 14.56 14.25 -24.58
C GLY A 36 14.45 13.92 -26.07
N GLY A 37 15.45 13.23 -26.60
CA GLY A 37 15.45 12.74 -27.99
C GLY A 37 14.34 11.71 -28.23
N ARG A 38 13.39 12.04 -29.11
CA ARG A 38 12.32 11.11 -29.52
C ARG A 38 12.86 10.09 -30.51
N SER A 39 13.39 8.98 -30.02
CA SER A 39 13.73 7.82 -30.85
C SER A 39 12.51 6.90 -30.97
N ARG A 40 11.95 6.78 -32.18
CA ARG A 40 10.85 5.87 -32.53
C ARG A 40 11.43 4.64 -33.23
N GLY A 41 11.87 3.65 -32.44
CA GLY A 41 12.29 2.34 -32.94
C GLY A 41 11.25 1.27 -32.59
N ILE A 42 10.91 0.39 -33.52
CA ILE A 42 9.95 -0.72 -33.32
C ILE A 42 10.41 -1.65 -32.17
N SER A 43 11.72 -1.84 -32.01
CA SER A 43 12.32 -2.62 -30.91
C SER A 43 12.23 -1.93 -29.55
N LYS A 44 11.94 -0.63 -29.49
CA LYS A 44 11.79 0.13 -28.24
C LYS A 44 10.35 0.07 -27.71
N SER A 45 9.40 -0.32 -28.55
CA SER A 45 7.97 -0.48 -28.22
C SER A 45 7.56 -1.91 -27.86
N ILE A 46 8.47 -2.89 -28.00
CA ILE A 46 8.23 -4.26 -27.57
C ILE A 46 8.56 -4.42 -26.09
N PRO A 47 7.76 -5.18 -25.31
CA PRO A 47 8.09 -5.55 -23.94
C PRO A 47 9.47 -6.23 -23.86
N PHE A 48 10.19 -5.95 -22.77
CA PHE A 48 11.48 -6.55 -22.54
C PHE A 48 11.31 -7.97 -22.00
N GLU A 49 11.80 -8.95 -22.76
CA GLU A 49 11.69 -10.36 -22.42
C GLU A 49 13.07 -11.05 -22.44
N SER A 50 14.14 -10.40 -21.96
CA SER A 50 15.52 -10.95 -21.94
C SER A 50 16.05 -11.43 -23.31
N GLY A 51 15.60 -10.80 -24.40
CA GLY A 51 16.05 -11.09 -25.77
C GLY A 51 15.18 -12.08 -26.54
N ILE A 52 14.11 -12.63 -25.96
CA ILE A 52 13.10 -13.39 -26.69
C ILE A 52 11.92 -12.51 -27.11
N VAL A 53 11.24 -12.87 -28.20
CA VAL A 53 9.98 -12.24 -28.57
C VAL A 53 8.89 -12.71 -27.61
N GLY A 54 8.24 -11.76 -26.93
CA GLY A 54 7.15 -12.06 -26.01
C GLY A 54 6.07 -12.89 -26.69
N ALA A 55 5.93 -14.15 -26.26
CA ALA A 55 4.97 -15.10 -26.79
C ALA A 55 3.91 -15.38 -25.74
N GLY A 56 2.65 -15.03 -26.05
CA GLY A 56 1.49 -15.39 -25.23
C GLY A 56 0.64 -14.21 -24.75
N SER A 57 -0.41 -14.56 -24.03
CA SER A 57 -1.32 -13.62 -23.37
C SER A 57 -0.78 -13.27 -21.98
N ALA A 58 -0.59 -11.98 -21.68
CA ALA A 58 -0.18 -11.47 -20.37
C ALA A 58 -1.23 -11.67 -19.26
N ARG A 59 -2.29 -12.45 -19.51
CA ARG A 59 -3.39 -12.70 -18.58
C ARG A 59 -3.05 -13.88 -17.68
N GLN A 60 -2.08 -13.68 -16.80
CA GLN A 60 -1.76 -14.64 -15.75
C GLN A 60 -2.80 -14.53 -14.63
N ARG A 61 -3.25 -15.66 -14.09
CA ARG A 61 -4.09 -15.67 -12.89
C ARG A 61 -3.22 -15.23 -11.72
N PHE A 62 -3.38 -13.98 -11.30
CA PHE A 62 -2.76 -13.51 -10.07
C PHE A 62 -3.27 -14.35 -8.90
N SER A 63 -2.36 -14.70 -7.99
CA SER A 63 -2.69 -15.54 -6.83
C SER A 63 -3.72 -14.84 -5.94
N VAL A 64 -4.71 -15.59 -5.44
CA VAL A 64 -5.72 -15.11 -4.47
C VAL A 64 -5.05 -14.56 -3.19
N LYS A 65 -3.80 -14.95 -2.91
CA LYS A 65 -3.02 -14.46 -1.77
C LYS A 65 -2.90 -12.93 -1.72
N PHE A 66 -2.79 -12.24 -2.86
CA PHE A 66 -2.76 -10.78 -2.88
C PHE A 66 -4.07 -10.15 -2.38
N TYR A 67 -5.19 -10.80 -2.67
CA TYR A 67 -6.50 -10.36 -2.19
C TYR A 67 -6.64 -10.55 -0.68
N LEU A 68 -6.18 -11.69 -0.14
CA LEU A 68 -6.22 -11.94 1.31
C LEU A 68 -5.42 -10.89 2.09
N VAL A 69 -4.21 -10.56 1.63
CA VAL A 69 -3.39 -9.52 2.26
C VAL A 69 -4.01 -8.13 2.13
N ALA A 70 -4.60 -7.79 0.98
CA ALA A 70 -5.29 -6.51 0.79
C ALA A 70 -6.51 -6.39 1.71
N MET A 71 -7.31 -7.46 1.83
CA MET A 71 -8.47 -7.49 2.72
C MET A 71 -8.05 -7.35 4.19
N LEU A 72 -7.01 -8.08 4.61
CA LEU A 72 -6.44 -7.96 5.95
C LEU A 72 -5.94 -6.53 6.23
N PHE A 73 -5.27 -5.90 5.26
CA PHE A 73 -4.82 -4.51 5.39
C PHE A 73 -5.98 -3.54 5.60
N VAL A 74 -7.05 -3.64 4.80
CA VAL A 74 -8.22 -2.76 4.95
C VAL A 74 -8.90 -2.94 6.31
N ILE A 75 -9.04 -4.18 6.78
CA ILE A 75 -9.61 -4.46 8.10
C ILE A 75 -8.71 -3.82 9.17
N PHE A 76 -7.41 -4.10 9.14
CA PHE A 76 -6.47 -3.56 10.13
C PHE A 76 -6.39 -2.03 10.11
N ASP A 77 -6.51 -1.40 8.94
CA ASP A 77 -6.53 0.07 8.78
C ASP A 77 -7.77 0.69 9.42
N ILE A 78 -8.95 0.12 9.20
CA ILE A 78 -10.21 0.55 9.87
C ILE A 78 -10.08 0.43 11.39
N GLU A 79 -9.49 -0.66 11.86
CA GLU A 79 -9.30 -0.93 13.29
C GLU A 79 -8.29 0.05 13.92
N ALA A 80 -7.25 0.44 13.17
CA ALA A 80 -6.31 1.48 13.59
C ALA A 80 -7.00 2.85 13.76
N VAL A 81 -7.97 3.20 12.90
CA VAL A 81 -8.77 4.42 13.06
C VAL A 81 -9.56 4.40 14.37
N PHE A 82 -10.14 3.26 14.75
CA PHE A 82 -10.83 3.13 16.05
C PHE A 82 -9.88 3.28 17.23
N LEU A 83 -8.70 2.67 17.18
CA LEU A 83 -7.67 2.83 18.21
C LEU A 83 -7.16 4.26 18.31
N PHE A 84 -7.02 4.95 17.18
CA PHE A 84 -6.64 6.36 17.15
C PHE A 84 -7.70 7.25 17.81
N ALA A 85 -8.98 7.04 17.49
CA ALA A 85 -10.07 7.77 18.12
C ALA A 85 -10.10 7.56 19.64
N TRP A 86 -9.89 6.33 20.10
CA TRP A 86 -9.75 6.03 21.53
C TRP A 86 -8.51 6.70 22.15
N ALA A 87 -7.37 6.69 21.46
CA ALA A 87 -6.13 7.28 21.94
C ALA A 87 -6.25 8.79 22.19
N LEU A 88 -7.07 9.50 21.39
CA LEU A 88 -7.32 10.94 21.58
C LEU A 88 -8.01 11.26 22.92
N VAL A 89 -8.84 10.35 23.44
CA VAL A 89 -9.68 10.57 24.63
C VAL A 89 -9.32 9.66 25.81
N ILE A 90 -8.14 9.03 25.79
CA ILE A 90 -7.74 8.00 26.74
C ILE A 90 -7.88 8.43 28.22
N ARG A 91 -7.64 9.71 28.51
CA ARG A 91 -7.72 10.27 29.87
C ARG A 91 -9.15 10.44 30.36
N GLU A 92 -10.10 10.62 29.45
CA GLU A 92 -11.51 10.89 29.75
C GLU A 92 -12.29 9.59 29.95
N VAL A 93 -11.97 8.55 29.18
CA VAL A 93 -12.66 7.26 29.25
C VAL A 93 -12.11 6.38 30.38
N GLY A 94 -10.86 6.59 30.80
CA GLY A 94 -10.27 5.90 31.96
C GLY A 94 -10.22 4.37 31.81
N TRP A 95 -10.42 3.65 32.91
CA TRP A 95 -10.19 2.20 32.97
C TRP A 95 -11.17 1.37 32.12
N THR A 96 -12.40 1.83 31.95
CA THR A 96 -13.40 1.15 31.12
C THR A 96 -13.02 1.21 29.64
N GLY A 97 -12.52 2.36 29.17
CA GLY A 97 -11.99 2.52 27.82
C GLY A 97 -10.74 1.69 27.58
N PHE A 98 -9.86 1.61 28.59
CA PHE A 98 -8.66 0.77 28.52
C PHE A 98 -9.00 -0.71 28.29
N TRP A 99 -9.93 -1.28 29.05
CA TRP A 99 -10.35 -2.67 28.85
C TRP A 99 -11.04 -2.89 27.50
N GLY A 100 -11.85 -1.93 27.05
CA GLY A 100 -12.44 -1.97 25.71
C GLY A 100 -11.37 -2.05 24.61
N ALA A 101 -10.39 -1.16 24.65
CA ALA A 101 -9.28 -1.16 23.70
C ALA A 101 -8.39 -2.40 23.82
N ALA A 102 -8.15 -2.91 25.03
CA ALA A 102 -7.36 -4.11 25.24
C ALA A 102 -8.02 -5.36 24.62
N VAL A 103 -9.33 -5.53 24.79
CA VAL A 103 -10.08 -6.64 24.16
C VAL A 103 -10.08 -6.47 22.64
N PHE A 104 -10.26 -5.25 22.15
CA PHE A 104 -10.23 -4.95 20.72
C PHE A 104 -8.89 -5.33 20.07
N ILE A 105 -7.77 -4.91 20.67
CA ILE A 105 -6.41 -5.30 20.23
C ILE A 105 -6.21 -6.82 20.31
N PHE A 106 -6.74 -7.47 21.34
CA PHE A 106 -6.64 -8.92 21.48
C PHE A 106 -7.36 -9.66 20.35
N ILE A 107 -8.54 -9.20 19.94
CA ILE A 107 -9.29 -9.77 18.81
C ILE A 107 -8.48 -9.61 17.51
N LEU A 108 -7.86 -8.44 17.29
CA LEU A 108 -6.98 -8.19 16.12
C LEU A 108 -5.80 -9.17 16.08
N LEU A 109 -5.11 -9.33 17.22
CA LEU A 109 -4.00 -10.26 17.35
C LEU A 109 -4.45 -11.70 17.09
N ALA A 110 -5.60 -12.11 17.62
CA ALA A 110 -6.14 -13.43 17.39
C ALA A 110 -6.45 -13.68 15.90
N GLY A 111 -7.05 -12.71 15.21
CA GLY A 111 -7.31 -12.76 13.77
C GLY A 111 -6.02 -12.87 12.95
N LEU A 112 -5.01 -12.05 13.27
CA LEU A 112 -3.71 -12.07 12.60
C LEU A 112 -2.98 -13.41 12.80
N VAL A 113 -2.99 -13.94 14.02
CA VAL A 113 -2.40 -15.26 14.33
C VAL A 113 -3.13 -16.35 13.57
N TYR A 114 -4.46 -16.32 13.50
CA TYR A 114 -5.24 -17.30 12.74
C TYR A 114 -4.90 -17.28 11.24
N ASP A 115 -4.84 -16.10 10.64
CA ASP A 115 -4.53 -15.94 9.21
C ASP A 115 -3.10 -16.39 8.89
N SER A 116 -2.14 -16.04 9.76
CA SER A 116 -0.75 -16.51 9.67
C SER A 116 -0.64 -18.03 9.75
N ARG A 117 -1.40 -18.68 10.64
CA ARG A 117 -1.42 -20.15 10.77
C ARG A 117 -2.10 -20.85 9.59
N THR A 118 -3.02 -20.17 8.91
CA THR A 118 -3.73 -20.71 7.74
C THR A 118 -2.87 -20.64 6.46
N GLY A 119 -1.70 -20.00 6.52
CA GLY A 119 -0.78 -19.88 5.37
C GLY A 119 -1.25 -18.87 4.33
N ALA A 120 -2.20 -17.99 4.67
CA ALA A 120 -2.61 -16.87 3.82
C ALA A 120 -1.44 -15.91 3.56
N LEU A 121 -0.49 -15.85 4.50
CA LEU A 121 0.73 -15.04 4.44
C LEU A 121 1.95 -15.81 3.91
N ASP A 122 1.81 -17.08 3.51
CA ASP A 122 2.95 -17.88 3.04
C ASP A 122 3.22 -17.63 1.55
N TRP A 123 4.36 -17.01 1.27
CA TRP A 123 4.82 -16.66 -0.08
C TRP A 123 5.82 -17.67 -0.66
N ALA A 124 6.31 -18.61 0.16
CA ALA A 124 7.30 -19.57 -0.27
C ALA A 124 6.73 -20.53 -1.35
N PRO A 125 7.44 -20.72 -2.48
CA PRO A 125 7.13 -21.79 -3.43
C PRO A 125 7.22 -23.14 -2.71
N GLN A 126 6.14 -23.93 -2.75
CA GLN A 126 6.21 -25.30 -2.25
C GLN A 126 7.01 -26.10 -3.27
N VAL A 127 8.18 -26.61 -2.87
CA VAL A 127 9.03 -27.45 -3.73
C VAL A 127 8.24 -28.72 -4.08
N GLY A 128 7.87 -28.85 -5.34
CA GLY A 128 7.12 -30.01 -5.83
C GLY A 128 7.99 -31.28 -5.81
N PRO A 129 7.40 -32.49 -5.71
CA PRO A 129 8.15 -33.75 -5.63
C PRO A 129 9.16 -34.01 -6.76
N ALA A 130 9.04 -33.32 -7.89
CA ALA A 130 9.92 -33.47 -9.06
C ALA A 130 11.33 -32.87 -8.88
N ASP A 131 11.56 -32.02 -7.87
CA ASP A 131 12.86 -31.40 -7.58
C ASP A 131 13.73 -32.25 -6.63
N LYS A 132 13.20 -33.38 -6.13
CA LYS A 132 13.88 -34.27 -5.17
C LYS A 132 14.51 -35.52 -5.80
N ILE A 133 14.67 -35.52 -7.12
CA ILE A 133 15.21 -36.66 -7.90
C ILE A 133 16.59 -36.29 -8.48
N GLY A 134 17.14 -35.13 -8.11
CA GLY A 134 18.36 -34.55 -8.68
C GLY A 134 19.62 -34.66 -7.82
N ASP A 135 19.53 -35.25 -6.62
CA ASP A 135 20.62 -35.50 -5.68
C ASP A 135 20.99 -36.98 -5.54
#